data_AF-A0A7X0NJZ1-F1
#
_entry.id   AF-A0A7X0NJZ1-F1
#
_cell.length_a   1.000
_cell.length_b   1.000
_cell.length_c   1.000
_cell.angle_alpha   90.00
_cell.angle_beta   90.00
_cell.angle_gamma   90.00
#
_symmetry.space_group_name_H-M   'P 1'
#
loop_
_entity.id
_entity.type
_entity.pdbx_description
1 polymer ?
#
loop_
_entity_poly.entity_id
_entity_poly.type
_entity_poly.pdbx_seq_one_letter_code
_entity_poly.pdbx_strand_id
1 'polypeptide(L)'
;MFTQLAQLKNSSEMAQAIKAQTFYVVTIPLFSGYSIGNLEEALPAVFATLEEAAHENNDMISEFDQQVAQGVRDCDDEWGGEVMMAQWNSGDDMTLFTACGEHAITTRPWREMAGL
;
A
#
# COMPACT_ATOMS: atom_id res chain seq x y z
N MET A 1 10.14 2.08 18.07
CA MET A 1 11.19 1.15 17.60
C MET A 1 11.59 1.63 16.20
N PHE A 2 12.67 2.41 16.09
CA PHE A 2 13.00 3.25 14.91
C PHE A 2 14.02 2.59 13.96
N THR A 3 14.01 1.26 13.85
CA THR A 3 15.14 0.50 13.28
C THR A 3 14.97 0.02 11.83
N GLN A 4 13.81 0.20 11.18
CA GLN A 4 13.59 -0.29 9.81
C GLN A 4 13.84 0.75 8.71
N LEU A 5 13.63 2.04 8.98
CA LEU A 5 13.82 3.11 7.98
C LEU A 5 15.28 3.26 7.49
N ALA A 6 16.26 2.79 8.26
CA ALA A 6 17.67 2.84 7.87
C ALA A 6 18.09 1.71 6.91
N GLN A 7 17.31 0.62 6.78
CA GLN A 7 17.61 -0.49 5.86
C GLN A 7 17.03 -0.31 4.45
N LEU A 8 16.10 0.63 4.26
CA LEU A 8 15.46 0.93 2.96
C LEU A 8 16.32 1.79 2.01
N LYS A 9 17.48 2.27 2.43
CA LYS A 9 18.42 2.99 1.55
C LYS A 9 19.29 1.99 0.78
N ASN A 10 18.77 1.48 -0.34
CA ASN A 10 19.40 0.61 -1.38
C ASN A 10 19.06 -0.89 -1.36
N SER A 11 17.79 -1.30 -1.26
CA SER A 11 17.44 -2.68 -1.65
C SER A 11 17.52 -2.80 -3.18
N SER A 12 18.12 -3.88 -3.68
CA SER A 12 18.18 -4.17 -5.12
C SER A 12 16.78 -4.29 -5.73
N GLU A 13 15.81 -4.70 -4.92
CA GLU A 13 14.41 -4.84 -5.29
C GLU A 13 13.76 -3.49 -5.57
N MET A 14 13.96 -2.48 -4.72
CA MET A 14 13.42 -1.14 -4.97
C MET A 14 14.02 -0.53 -6.24
N ALA A 15 15.31 -0.75 -6.51
CA ALA A 15 15.93 -0.32 -7.75
C ALA A 15 15.32 -1.01 -8.99
N GLN A 16 14.97 -2.30 -8.87
CA GLN A 16 14.28 -3.04 -9.93
C GLN A 16 12.83 -2.57 -10.11
N ALA A 17 12.11 -2.34 -9.02
CA ALA A 17 10.75 -1.80 -9.00
C ALA A 17 10.69 -0.43 -9.69
N ILE A 18 11.61 0.48 -9.37
CA ILE A 18 11.74 1.78 -10.03
C ILE A 18 12.01 1.62 -11.53
N LYS A 19 12.95 0.74 -11.91
CA LYS A 19 13.26 0.49 -13.33
C LYS A 19 12.07 -0.10 -14.10
N ALA A 20 11.31 -0.98 -13.46
CA ALA A 20 10.12 -1.60 -14.02
C ALA A 20 8.85 -0.74 -13.87
N GLN A 21 8.94 0.38 -13.13
CA GLN A 21 7.81 1.23 -12.75
C GLN A 21 6.66 0.44 -12.11
N THR A 22 7.01 -0.65 -11.42
CA THR A 22 6.07 -1.63 -10.86
C THR A 22 6.35 -1.76 -9.38
N PHE A 23 5.31 -1.55 -8.58
CA PHE A 23 5.34 -1.55 -7.13
C PHE A 23 4.15 -2.34 -6.59
N TYR A 24 4.10 -2.49 -5.28
CA TYR A 24 2.94 -3.01 -4.57
C TYR A 24 2.47 -1.99 -3.54
N VAL A 25 1.17 -1.94 -3.30
CA VAL A 25 0.53 -1.03 -2.37
C VAL A 25 -0.49 -1.78 -1.54
N VAL A 26 -0.64 -1.38 -0.27
CA VAL A 26 -1.82 -1.77 0.51
C VAL A 26 -2.92 -0.76 0.20
N THR A 27 -4.07 -1.28 -0.19
CA THR A 27 -5.25 -0.51 -0.58
C THR A 27 -6.42 -0.84 0.34
N ILE A 28 -7.31 0.12 0.54
CA ILE A 28 -8.61 -0.12 1.18
C ILE A 28 -9.70 0.13 0.13
N PRO A 29 -10.58 -0.84 -0.16
CA PRO A 29 -11.69 -0.63 -1.06
C PRO A 29 -12.69 0.35 -0.46
N LEU A 30 -13.10 1.32 -1.26
CA LEU A 30 -14.10 2.33 -0.96
C LEU A 30 -15.27 2.22 -1.94
N PHE A 31 -16.39 2.85 -1.61
CA PHE A 31 -17.53 2.92 -2.52
C PHE A 31 -17.18 3.51 -3.90
N SER A 32 -16.20 4.42 -3.95
CA SER A 32 -15.77 5.14 -5.16
C SER A 32 -14.43 4.68 -5.73
N GLY A 33 -13.91 3.52 -5.33
CA GLY A 33 -12.63 3.00 -5.81
C GLY A 33 -11.74 2.52 -4.66
N TYR A 34 -10.49 2.98 -4.63
CA TYR A 34 -9.48 2.50 -3.68
C TYR A 34 -8.77 3.67 -3.00
N SER A 35 -8.51 3.50 -1.71
CA SER A 35 -7.61 4.36 -0.93
C SER A 35 -6.23 3.70 -0.87
N ILE A 36 -5.16 4.50 -0.96
CA ILE A 36 -3.78 4.06 -0.71
C ILE A 36 -3.17 4.87 0.44
N GLY A 37 -2.15 4.31 1.09
CA GLY A 37 -1.35 5.04 2.06
C GLY A 37 -0.43 6.08 1.40
N ASN A 38 0.04 7.04 2.19
CA ASN A 38 1.07 7.99 1.78
C ASN A 38 2.19 8.09 2.83
N LEU A 39 3.36 8.51 2.38
CA LEU A 39 4.52 8.83 3.20
C LEU A 39 4.62 10.35 3.31
N GLU A 40 4.40 10.85 4.52
CA GLU A 40 4.54 12.27 4.88
C GLU A 40 3.77 13.22 3.93
N GLU A 41 2.60 12.79 3.41
CA GLU A 41 1.79 13.55 2.44
C GLU A 41 2.52 13.94 1.14
N ALA A 42 3.71 13.39 0.91
CA ALA A 42 4.58 13.77 -0.19
C ALA A 42 4.55 12.73 -1.33
N LEU A 43 4.46 11.45 -0.97
CA LEU A 43 4.59 10.31 -1.87
C LEU A 43 3.61 9.20 -1.51
N PRO A 44 3.16 8.37 -2.47
CA PRO A 44 2.39 7.18 -2.15
C PRO A 44 3.26 6.18 -1.36
N ALA A 45 2.65 5.45 -0.42
CA ALA A 45 3.31 4.38 0.31
C ALA A 45 3.37 3.13 -0.58
N VAL A 46 4.53 2.92 -1.20
CA VAL A 46 4.79 1.84 -2.16
C VAL A 46 5.87 0.89 -1.65
N PHE A 47 5.74 -0.39 -2.00
CA PHE A 47 6.67 -1.47 -1.68
C PHE A 47 7.28 -2.04 -2.96
N ALA A 48 8.49 -2.58 -2.88
CA ALA A 48 9.17 -3.13 -4.05
C ALA A 48 8.65 -4.52 -4.41
N THR A 49 8.26 -5.31 -3.40
CA THR A 49 7.81 -6.69 -3.60
C THR A 49 6.43 -6.94 -3.02
N LEU A 50 5.77 -7.98 -3.53
CA LEU A 50 4.49 -8.46 -3.00
C LEU A 50 4.64 -8.93 -1.55
N GLU A 51 5.77 -9.55 -1.21
CA GLU A 51 6.05 -10.05 0.13
C GLU A 51 6.17 -8.91 1.15
N GLU A 52 6.86 -7.83 0.80
CA GLU A 52 6.95 -6.62 1.64
C GLU A 52 5.57 -6.02 1.91
N ALA A 53 4.75 -5.83 0.86
CA ALA A 53 3.41 -5.28 1.01
C ALA A 53 2.47 -6.22 1.79
N ALA A 54 2.60 -7.54 1.60
CA ALA A 54 1.82 -8.52 2.35
C ALA A 54 2.23 -8.56 3.82
N HIS A 55 3.52 -8.40 4.13
CA HIS A 55 4.01 -8.29 5.51
C HIS A 55 3.43 -7.05 6.19
N GLU A 56 3.50 -5.89 5.54
CA GLU A 56 2.90 -4.66 6.06
C GLU A 56 1.38 -4.82 6.30
N ASN A 57 0.65 -5.41 5.34
CA ASN A 57 -0.78 -5.64 5.51
C ASN A 57 -1.09 -6.55 6.71
N ASN A 58 -0.28 -7.59 6.93
CA ASN A 58 -0.43 -8.48 8.09
C ASN A 58 -0.11 -7.78 9.42
N ASP A 59 0.86 -6.86 9.42
CA ASP A 59 1.17 -6.03 10.60
C ASP A 59 0.00 -5.10 10.92
N MET A 60 -0.64 -4.49 9.90
CA MET A 60 -1.84 -3.67 10.08
C MET A 60 -3.05 -4.49 10.59
N ILE A 61 -3.25 -5.71 10.08
CA ILE A 61 -4.27 -6.64 10.61
C ILE A 61 -3.99 -6.94 12.09
N SER A 62 -2.74 -7.25 12.42
CA SER A 62 -2.35 -7.58 13.80
C SER A 62 -2.51 -6.40 14.75
N GLU A 63 -2.21 -5.19 14.29
CA GLU A 63 -2.47 -3.96 15.06
C GLU A 63 -3.97 -3.73 15.26
N PHE A 64 -4.77 -3.92 14.21
CA PHE A 64 -6.22 -3.79 14.27
C PHE A 64 -6.83 -4.75 15.31
N ASP A 65 -6.43 -6.02 15.29
CA ASP A 65 -6.90 -7.03 16.26
C ASP A 65 -6.54 -6.65 17.71
N GLN A 66 -5.36 -6.05 17.91
CA GLN A 66 -4.98 -5.53 19.22
C GLN A 66 -5.85 -4.34 19.65
N GLN A 67 -6.20 -3.45 18.73
CA GLN A 67 -7.10 -2.32 18.99
C GLN A 67 -8.50 -2.80 19.38
N VAL A 68 -9.01 -3.86 18.72
CA VAL A 68 -10.28 -4.51 19.10
C VAL A 68 -10.18 -5.12 20.50
N ALA A 69 -9.12 -5.88 20.79
CA ALA A 69 -8.93 -6.50 22.11
C ALA A 69 -8.81 -5.48 23.26
N GLN A 70 -8.33 -4.27 22.97
CA GLN A 70 -8.22 -3.17 23.92
C GLN A 70 -9.50 -2.32 24.03
N GLY A 71 -10.53 -2.61 23.24
CA GLY A 71 -11.77 -1.84 23.19
C GLY A 71 -11.63 -0.46 22.55
N VAL A 72 -10.59 -0.24 21.74
CA VAL A 72 -10.39 0.98 20.94
C VAL A 72 -11.26 0.96 19.69
N ARG A 73 -11.46 -0.23 19.10
CA ARG A 73 -12.36 -0.48 17.96
C ARG A 73 -13.48 -1.42 18.36
N ASP A 74 -14.57 -1.40 17.58
CA ASP A 74 -15.69 -2.34 17.77
C ASP A 74 -15.24 -3.76 17.38
N CYS A 75 -15.74 -4.78 18.08
CA CYS A 75 -15.45 -6.16 17.75
C CYS A 75 -16.13 -6.64 16.47
N ASP A 76 -17.13 -5.89 16.00
CA ASP A 76 -17.80 -6.14 14.73
C ASP A 76 -17.12 -5.40 13.55
N ASP A 77 -16.08 -4.59 13.81
CA ASP A 77 -15.29 -3.97 12.73
C ASP A 77 -14.27 -4.97 12.14
N GLU A 78 -14.00 -4.86 10.85
CA GLU A 78 -13.01 -5.67 10.14
C GLU A 78 -11.96 -4.78 9.44
N TRP A 79 -10.70 -5.27 9.38
CA TRP A 79 -9.69 -4.66 8.53
C TRP A 79 -9.96 -5.02 7.05
N GLY A 80 -10.18 -3.99 6.22
CA GLY A 80 -10.47 -4.15 4.80
C GLY A 80 -9.27 -4.04 3.86
N GLY A 81 -8.04 -4.00 4.36
CA GLY A 81 -6.86 -3.76 3.53
C GLY A 81 -6.49 -4.96 2.65
N GLU A 82 -6.24 -4.70 1.37
CA GLU A 82 -5.77 -5.69 0.39
C GLU A 82 -4.54 -5.20 -0.38
N VAL A 83 -3.67 -6.12 -0.79
CA VAL A 83 -2.47 -5.80 -1.56
C VAL A 83 -2.76 -5.80 -3.05
N MET A 84 -2.37 -4.72 -3.73
CA MET A 84 -2.49 -4.57 -5.18
C MET A 84 -1.14 -4.27 -5.82
N MET A 85 -1.00 -4.61 -7.09
CA MET A 85 0.14 -4.16 -7.90
C MET A 85 -0.15 -2.75 -8.42
N ALA A 86 0.83 -1.85 -8.34
CA ALA A 86 0.74 -0.49 -8.82
C ALA A 86 1.77 -0.25 -9.92
N GLN A 87 1.33 0.25 -11.07
CA GLN A 87 2.22 0.80 -12.09
C GLN A 87 2.29 2.32 -11.93
N TRP A 88 3.49 2.85 -11.70
CA TRP A 88 3.69 4.26 -11.44
C TRP A 88 5.07 4.73 -11.92
N ASN A 89 5.09 5.78 -12.74
CA ASN A 89 6.29 6.36 -13.32
C ASN A 89 6.75 7.65 -12.63
N SER A 90 6.33 7.85 -11.37
CA SER A 90 6.51 9.11 -10.63
C SER A 90 5.71 10.30 -11.18
N GLY A 91 4.78 10.06 -12.11
CA GLY A 91 3.81 11.04 -12.58
C GLY A 91 2.63 11.23 -11.62
N ASP A 92 1.62 11.93 -12.09
CA ASP A 92 0.39 12.17 -11.32
C ASP A 92 -0.50 10.91 -11.28
N ASP A 93 -0.65 10.23 -12.42
CA ASP A 93 -1.47 9.04 -12.53
C ASP A 93 -0.74 7.78 -12.06
N MET A 94 -1.46 6.93 -11.34
CA MET A 94 -1.07 5.59 -10.95
C MET A 94 -2.15 4.61 -11.41
N THR A 95 -1.73 3.47 -11.96
CA THR A 95 -2.64 2.38 -12.34
C THR A 95 -2.54 1.25 -11.34
N LEU A 96 -3.68 0.86 -10.75
CA LEU A 96 -3.78 -0.30 -9.89
C LEU A 96 -4.20 -1.53 -10.69
N PHE A 97 -3.63 -2.67 -10.34
CA PHE A 97 -3.91 -3.98 -10.90
C PHE A 97 -4.18 -4.98 -9.78
N THR A 98 -4.79 -6.12 -10.13
CA THR A 98 -4.79 -7.30 -9.25
C THR A 98 -3.36 -7.62 -8.79
N ALA A 99 -3.19 -8.25 -7.63
CA ALA A 99 -1.86 -8.58 -7.08
C ALA A 99 -0.98 -9.41 -8.04
N CYS A 100 -1.59 -10.22 -8.92
CA CYS A 100 -0.91 -10.98 -9.97
C CYS A 100 -0.53 -10.16 -11.21
N GLY A 101 -0.98 -8.91 -11.32
CA GLY A 101 -0.74 -8.01 -12.45
C GLY A 101 -1.56 -8.29 -13.71
N GLU A 102 -2.47 -9.27 -13.69
CA GLU A 102 -3.21 -9.70 -14.89
C GLU A 102 -4.32 -8.73 -15.32
N HIS A 103 -4.96 -8.05 -14.36
CA HIS A 103 -6.12 -7.20 -14.64
C HIS A 103 -5.92 -5.80 -14.07
N ALA A 104 -6.03 -4.79 -14.93
CA ALA A 104 -6.09 -3.40 -14.52
C ALA A 104 -7.44 -3.12 -13.83
N ILE A 105 -7.38 -2.49 -12.66
CA ILE A 105 -8.53 -2.14 -11.85
C ILE A 105 -8.94 -0.69 -12.11
N THR A 106 -8.00 0.24 -12.01
CA THR A 106 -8.26 1.67 -12.19
C THR A 106 -6.98 2.44 -12.51
N THR A 107 -7.11 3.58 -13.18
CA THR A 107 -6.05 4.59 -13.36
C THR A 107 -6.58 5.93 -12.89
N ARG A 108 -5.91 6.54 -11.91
CA ARG A 108 -6.30 7.83 -11.32
C ARG A 108 -5.08 8.57 -10.76
N PRO A 109 -5.21 9.89 -10.48
CA PRO A 109 -4.20 10.61 -9.74
C PRO A 109 -3.94 9.94 -8.39
N TRP A 110 -2.68 9.61 -8.10
CA TRP A 110 -2.35 8.89 -6.86
C TRP A 110 -2.70 9.72 -5.62
N ARG A 111 -2.64 11.06 -5.73
CA ARG A 111 -3.01 11.99 -4.67
C ARG A 111 -4.46 11.84 -4.25
N GLU A 112 -5.36 11.70 -5.22
CA GLU A 112 -6.78 11.45 -4.95
C GLU A 112 -6.98 10.12 -4.19
N MET A 113 -6.25 9.07 -4.58
CA MET A 113 -6.30 7.78 -3.88
C MET A 113 -5.66 7.86 -2.48
N ALA A 114 -4.71 8.77 -2.29
CA ALA A 114 -4.04 9.02 -1.01
C ALA A 114 -4.76 10.03 -0.10
N GLY A 115 -5.89 10.61 -0.55
CA GLY A 115 -6.64 11.62 0.20
C GLY A 115 -5.97 13.00 0.28
N LEU A 116 -5.14 13.35 -0.72
CA LEU A 116 -4.37 14.60 -0.80
C LEU A 116 -4.92 15.57 -1.86
#